data_AF-A0A9J6GDH1-F1
#
_entry.id   AF-A0A9J6GDH1-F1
#
_cell.length_a   1.000
_cell.length_b   1.000
_cell.length_c   1.000
_cell.angle_alpha   90.00
_cell.angle_beta   90.00
_cell.angle_gamma   90.00
#
_symmetry.space_group_name_H-M   'P 1'
#
loop_
_entity.id
_entity.type
_entity.pdbx_description
1 polymer ?
#
loop_
_entity_poly.entity_id
_entity_poly.type
_entity_poly.pdbx_seq_one_letter_code
_entity_poly.pdbx_strand_id
1 'polypeptide(L)'
;MFRLVKAAVCDHLLHSVSRTRKNVASQRCRGGYALEVHLESSSSGVSQEHQQVSLSLDVSAFTELTQLGLLMGGAVLLGLYVLIVFELVHRTLAAMLAATAAIACLALIGDRPSLAKVMSWLDVETLSLLFGMMVLVAILCETGFFDYAAVVAFRVARGRVWPLVTTLCATTALVSAFLDNVTTILLMTPATIK
;
A
#
# COMPACT_ATOMS: atom_id res chain seq x y z
N MET A 1 -2.81 -12.24 22.20
CA MET A 1 -1.88 -12.65 21.13
C MET A 1 -1.36 -11.46 20.30
N PHE A 2 -2.19 -10.47 19.93
CA PHE A 2 -1.75 -9.29 19.16
C PHE A 2 -0.88 -8.24 19.90
N ARG A 3 -0.82 -8.28 21.24
CA ARG A 3 -0.02 -7.31 22.03
C ARG A 3 1.45 -7.71 22.26
N LEU A 4 1.83 -8.95 21.95
CA LEU A 4 3.20 -9.45 22.14
C LEU A 4 4.10 -9.22 20.91
N VAL A 5 3.54 -9.20 19.70
CA VAL A 5 4.30 -8.91 18.46
C VAL A 5 4.77 -7.45 18.39
N LYS A 6 3.99 -6.52 18.96
CA LYS A 6 4.32 -5.07 18.95
C LYS A 6 5.51 -4.72 19.87
N ALA A 7 5.78 -5.53 20.90
CA ALA A 7 6.92 -5.33 21.80
C ALA A 7 8.23 -5.84 21.17
N ALA A 8 8.21 -6.98 20.49
CA ALA A 8 9.40 -7.56 19.86
C ALA A 8 9.94 -6.73 18.68
N VAL A 9 9.06 -6.06 17.92
CA VAL A 9 9.47 -5.13 16.84
C VAL A 9 10.03 -3.82 17.43
N CYS A 10 9.55 -3.39 18.59
CA CYS A 10 9.97 -2.13 19.20
C CYS A 10 11.39 -2.20 19.80
N ASP A 11 11.78 -3.34 20.37
CA ASP A 11 13.14 -3.56 20.88
C ASP A 11 14.17 -3.73 19.75
N HIS A 12 13.79 -4.37 18.64
CA HIS A 12 14.68 -4.61 17.50
C HIS A 12 14.98 -3.32 16.69
N LEU A 13 14.08 -2.33 16.75
CA LEU A 13 14.24 -1.01 16.12
C LEU A 13 15.08 -0.04 16.96
N LEU A 14 14.94 -0.05 18.29
CA LEU A 14 15.73 0.82 19.17
C LEU A 14 17.21 0.42 19.23
N HIS A 15 17.51 -0.87 19.05
CA HIS A 15 18.90 -1.33 18.99
C HIS A 15 19.60 -1.06 17.65
N SER A 16 18.85 -0.87 16.56
CA SER A 16 19.40 -0.52 15.24
C SER A 16 19.62 0.99 15.05
N VAL A 17 18.84 1.84 15.72
CA VAL A 17 18.94 3.31 15.59
C VAL A 17 20.14 3.89 16.37
N SER A 18 20.65 3.20 17.39
CA SER A 18 21.78 3.70 18.20
C SER A 18 23.16 3.54 17.50
N ARG A 19 23.29 2.65 16.52
CA ARG A 19 24.58 2.35 15.85
C ARG A 19 24.88 3.20 14.63
N THR A 20 23.88 3.83 14.01
CA THR A 20 24.07 4.69 12.81
C THR A 20 24.36 6.15 13.14
N ARG A 21 24.54 6.50 14.42
CA ARG A 21 24.75 7.88 14.88
C ARG A 21 26.20 8.39 14.85
N LYS A 22 27.17 7.66 14.27
CA LYS A 22 28.58 8.07 14.33
C LYS A 22 29.21 8.70 13.11
N ASN A 23 28.63 8.65 11.90
CA ASN A 23 29.31 9.18 10.70
C ASN A 23 28.41 9.98 9.73
N VAL A 24 27.41 10.73 10.23
CA VAL A 24 26.64 11.67 9.40
C VAL A 24 26.87 13.09 9.93
N ALA A 25 27.86 13.79 9.38
CA ALA A 25 28.01 15.22 9.58
C ALA A 25 27.05 15.96 8.63
N SER A 26 25.85 16.27 9.13
CA SER A 26 24.90 17.13 8.41
C SER A 26 25.30 18.59 8.59
N GLN A 27 26.06 19.15 7.66
CA GLN A 27 26.47 20.55 7.69
C GLN A 27 25.45 21.40 6.94
N ARG A 28 24.49 21.95 7.68
CA ARG A 28 23.45 22.83 7.16
C ARG A 28 24.02 24.20 6.86
N CYS A 29 24.39 24.45 5.60
CA CYS A 29 24.83 25.77 5.18
C CYS A 29 23.65 26.62 4.68
N ARG A 30 23.82 27.94 4.84
CA ARG A 30 22.78 28.96 4.97
C ARG A 30 22.07 29.38 3.67
N GLY A 31 21.99 28.48 2.69
CA GLY A 31 21.51 28.80 1.34
C GLY A 31 20.75 27.65 0.67
N GLY A 32 19.68 27.12 1.28
CA GLY A 32 18.70 26.28 0.57
C GLY A 32 19.16 24.92 0.04
N TYR A 33 20.45 24.56 0.12
CA TYR A 33 20.95 23.25 -0.29
C TYR A 33 21.00 22.26 0.89
N ALA A 34 20.58 21.03 0.64
CA ALA A 34 20.83 19.89 1.51
C ALA A 34 21.84 18.98 0.81
N LEU A 35 22.94 18.66 1.49
CA LEU A 35 23.97 17.76 1.00
C LEU A 35 23.80 16.42 1.72
N GLU A 36 23.26 15.41 1.05
CA GLU A 36 23.22 14.05 1.57
C GLU A 36 24.38 13.24 1.00
N VAL A 37 25.30 12.84 1.88
CA VAL A 37 26.43 11.98 1.51
C VAL A 37 26.02 10.53 1.80
N HIS A 38 25.61 9.81 0.75
CA HIS A 38 25.29 8.39 0.84
C HIS A 38 26.55 7.56 0.57
N LEU A 39 26.99 6.79 1.56
CA LEU A 39 28.10 5.84 1.42
C LEU A 39 27.51 4.46 1.11
N GLU A 40 27.58 4.03 -0.16
CA GLU A 40 27.17 2.68 -0.57
C GLU A 40 28.38 1.73 -0.49
N SER A 41 28.41 0.86 0.52
CA SER A 41 29.38 -0.24 0.60
C SER A 41 28.83 -1.46 -0.14
N SER A 42 29.18 -1.60 -1.42
CA SER A 42 28.79 -2.78 -2.20
C SER A 42 29.61 -3.99 -1.75
N SER A 43 28.96 -4.93 -1.06
CA SER A 43 29.54 -6.24 -0.75
C SER A 43 29.08 -7.24 -1.80
N SER A 44 29.97 -7.59 -2.72
CA SER A 44 29.84 -8.75 -3.60
C SER A 44 31.24 -9.30 -3.79
N GLY A 45 31.51 -10.44 -3.16
CA GLY A 45 32.86 -10.97 -3.01
C GLY A 45 33.54 -11.30 -4.34
N VAL A 46 34.83 -10.94 -4.44
CA VAL A 46 35.99 -11.66 -5.00
C VAL A 46 37.26 -10.88 -4.56
N SER A 47 38.36 -11.61 -4.35
CA SER A 47 39.58 -11.32 -3.56
C SER A 47 40.43 -10.05 -3.86
N GLN A 48 40.96 -9.51 -2.75
CA GLN A 48 42.21 -8.72 -2.47
C GLN A 48 42.74 -7.58 -3.38
N GLU A 49 43.04 -6.47 -2.70
CA GLU A 49 43.95 -5.34 -3.05
C GLU A 49 43.53 -4.30 -4.11
N HIS A 50 42.61 -3.39 -3.73
CA HIS A 50 42.74 -1.92 -3.81
C HIS A 50 41.45 -1.33 -3.23
N GLN A 51 41.47 -0.76 -2.03
CA GLN A 51 40.27 -0.20 -1.41
C GLN A 51 39.92 1.17 -2.03
N GLN A 52 39.23 1.15 -3.16
CA GLN A 52 38.61 2.34 -3.73
C GLN A 52 37.25 2.56 -3.07
N VAL A 53 37.16 3.61 -2.25
CA VAL A 53 35.89 4.16 -1.77
C VAL A 53 35.40 5.11 -2.85
N SER A 54 34.43 4.70 -3.65
CA SER A 54 33.78 5.58 -4.62
C SER A 54 32.89 6.57 -3.86
N LEU A 55 33.27 7.84 -3.89
CA LEU A 55 32.54 8.95 -3.26
C LEU A 55 31.60 9.54 -4.32
N SER A 56 30.37 9.04 -4.39
CA SER A 56 29.33 9.60 -5.26
C SER A 56 28.73 10.84 -4.60
N LEU A 57 29.13 12.02 -5.06
CA LEU A 57 28.52 13.30 -4.68
C LEU A 57 27.33 13.55 -5.61
N ASP A 58 26.12 13.20 -5.16
CA ASP A 58 24.90 13.66 -5.83
C ASP A 58 24.58 15.08 -5.35
N VAL A 59 24.96 16.08 -6.14
CA VAL A 59 24.59 17.48 -5.91
C VAL A 59 23.28 17.71 -6.64
N SER A 60 22.18 17.37 -6.00
CA SER A 60 20.84 17.63 -6.55
C SER A 60 20.55 19.13 -6.40
N ALA A 61 20.83 19.92 -7.44
CA ALA A 61 20.41 21.31 -7.56
C ALA A 61 18.88 21.38 -7.75
N PHE A 62 18.15 21.10 -6.69
CA PHE A 62 16.68 21.00 -6.63
C PHE A 62 16.09 22.37 -6.34
N THR A 63 15.71 23.15 -7.36
CA THR A 63 14.75 24.23 -7.10
C THR A 63 13.82 24.52 -8.27
N GLU A 64 14.32 24.67 -9.49
CA GLU A 64 13.47 25.15 -10.61
C GLU A 64 12.77 24.02 -11.39
N LEU A 65 13.46 22.93 -11.76
CA LEU A 65 12.83 21.82 -12.51
C LEU A 65 11.86 21.00 -11.65
N THR A 66 12.12 20.87 -10.36
CA THR A 66 11.26 20.12 -9.43
C THR A 66 9.95 20.85 -9.14
N GLN A 67 9.94 22.18 -9.12
CA GLN A 67 8.72 22.95 -8.86
C GLN A 67 7.68 22.73 -9.96
N LEU A 68 8.09 22.73 -11.23
CA LEU A 68 7.17 22.51 -12.35
C LEU A 68 6.63 21.06 -12.37
N GLY A 69 7.50 20.06 -12.13
CA GLY A 69 7.07 18.66 -12.04
C GLY A 69 6.12 18.39 -10.88
N LEU A 70 6.37 19.00 -9.72
CA LEU A 70 5.50 18.89 -8.55
C LEU A 70 4.15 19.58 -8.79
N LEU A 71 4.13 20.74 -9.44
CA LEU A 71 2.90 21.44 -9.85
C LEU A 71 2.09 20.62 -10.85
N MET A 72 2.72 20.06 -11.88
CA MET A 72 2.05 19.20 -12.87
C MET A 72 1.50 17.92 -12.22
N GLY A 73 2.30 17.24 -11.40
CA GLY A 73 1.84 16.04 -10.67
C GLY A 73 0.69 16.35 -9.70
N GLY A 74 0.79 17.47 -8.97
CA GLY A 74 -0.28 17.97 -8.10
C GLY A 74 -1.55 18.29 -8.86
N ALA A 75 -1.45 18.89 -10.06
CA ALA A 75 -2.60 19.18 -10.91
C ALA A 75 -3.28 17.91 -11.43
N VAL A 76 -2.51 16.89 -11.84
CA VAL A 76 -3.05 15.59 -12.27
C VAL A 76 -3.76 14.87 -11.11
N LEU A 77 -3.16 14.88 -9.92
CA LEU A 77 -3.75 14.25 -8.73
C LEU A 77 -5.05 14.95 -8.30
N LEU A 78 -5.06 16.29 -8.28
CA LEU A 78 -6.26 17.06 -7.97
C LEU A 78 -7.34 16.82 -9.03
N GLY A 79 -6.97 16.80 -10.31
CA GLY A 79 -7.87 16.49 -11.41
C GLY A 79 -8.50 15.09 -11.28
N LEU A 80 -7.70 14.07 -10.95
CA LEU A 80 -8.21 12.71 -10.67
C LEU A 80 -9.22 12.72 -9.52
N TYR A 81 -8.90 13.39 -8.41
CA TYR A 81 -9.78 13.44 -7.25
C TYR A 81 -11.11 14.12 -7.56
N VAL A 82 -11.06 15.25 -8.26
CA VAL A 82 -12.25 15.94 -8.78
C VAL A 82 -13.07 15.01 -9.68
N LEU A 83 -12.42 14.31 -10.62
CA LEU A 83 -13.10 13.40 -11.55
C LEU A 83 -13.81 12.24 -10.83
N ILE A 84 -13.19 11.70 -9.77
CA ILE A 84 -13.79 10.65 -8.92
C ILE A 84 -14.97 11.22 -8.13
N VAL A 85 -14.83 12.38 -7.50
CA VAL A 85 -15.87 12.98 -6.63
C VAL A 85 -17.11 13.37 -7.43
N PHE A 86 -16.94 13.95 -8.61
CA PHE A 86 -18.06 14.32 -9.47
C PHE A 86 -18.67 13.13 -10.22
N GLU A 87 -18.10 11.92 -10.09
CA GLU A 87 -18.49 10.69 -10.80
C GLU A 87 -18.77 10.91 -12.31
N LEU A 88 -18.09 11.89 -12.91
CA LEU A 88 -18.27 12.30 -14.30
C LEU A 88 -17.89 11.16 -15.27
N VAL A 89 -17.03 10.24 -14.81
CA VAL A 89 -16.52 9.09 -15.54
C VAL A 89 -16.39 7.90 -14.58
N HIS A 90 -16.47 6.67 -15.08
CA HIS A 90 -16.18 5.46 -14.30
C HIS A 90 -14.81 5.56 -13.59
N ARG A 91 -14.78 5.21 -12.30
CA ARG A 91 -13.60 5.29 -11.43
C ARG A 91 -12.34 4.65 -12.03
N THR A 92 -12.51 3.53 -12.74
CA THR A 92 -11.43 2.82 -13.44
C THR A 92 -10.88 3.60 -14.63
N LEU A 93 -11.75 4.19 -15.45
CA LEU A 93 -11.37 5.00 -16.59
C LEU A 93 -10.68 6.30 -16.12
N ALA A 94 -11.22 6.94 -15.08
CA ALA A 94 -10.59 8.10 -14.43
C ALA A 94 -9.15 7.79 -13.96
N ALA A 95 -8.93 6.64 -13.30
CA ALA A 95 -7.61 6.21 -12.87
C ALA A 95 -6.65 5.95 -14.05
N MET A 96 -7.12 5.35 -15.15
CA MET A 96 -6.31 5.10 -16.35
C MET A 96 -5.89 6.40 -17.06
N LEU A 97 -6.79 7.38 -17.14
CA LEU A 97 -6.45 8.71 -17.69
C LEU A 97 -5.45 9.43 -16.80
N ALA A 98 -5.60 9.37 -15.48
CA ALA A 98 -4.67 10.01 -14.57
C ALA A 98 -3.29 9.36 -14.59
N ALA A 99 -3.22 8.02 -14.66
CA ALA A 99 -1.95 7.30 -14.75
C ALA A 99 -1.21 7.61 -16.06
N THR A 100 -1.92 7.64 -17.20
CA THR A 100 -1.33 8.00 -18.49
C THR A 100 -0.91 9.47 -18.53
N ALA A 101 -1.73 10.38 -17.98
CA ALA A 101 -1.39 11.79 -17.85
C ALA A 101 -0.15 12.02 -16.97
N ALA A 102 -0.03 11.29 -15.85
CA ALA A 102 1.14 11.37 -14.97
C ALA A 102 2.44 10.97 -15.69
N ILE A 103 2.42 9.86 -16.45
CA ILE A 103 3.58 9.42 -17.26
C ILE A 103 3.87 10.43 -18.38
N ALA A 104 2.82 10.98 -19.01
CA ALA A 104 2.98 12.00 -20.05
C ALA A 104 3.63 13.29 -19.51
N CYS A 105 3.23 13.75 -18.32
CA CYS A 105 3.84 14.89 -17.65
C CYS A 105 5.33 14.65 -17.36
N LEU A 106 5.72 13.45 -16.92
CA LEU A 106 7.13 13.08 -16.76
C LEU A 106 7.90 13.15 -18.08
N ALA A 107 7.30 12.61 -19.16
CA ALA A 107 7.92 12.63 -20.48
C ALA A 107 8.12 14.05 -21.04
N LEU A 108 7.27 15.01 -20.68
CA LEU A 108 7.43 16.43 -21.05
C LEU A 108 8.62 17.10 -20.34
N ILE A 109 8.96 16.64 -19.14
CA ILE A 109 10.08 17.15 -18.33
C ILE A 109 11.41 16.51 -18.78
N GLY A 110 11.36 15.56 -19.72
CA GLY A 110 12.53 14.90 -20.30
C GLY A 110 12.95 13.61 -19.58
N ASP A 111 12.28 13.26 -18.48
CA ASP A 111 12.51 12.01 -17.76
C ASP A 111 11.54 10.94 -18.31
N ARG A 112 12.09 9.96 -19.03
CA ARG A 112 11.33 8.88 -19.67
C ARG A 112 11.53 7.61 -18.87
N PRO A 113 10.64 7.28 -17.92
CA PRO A 113 10.78 6.07 -17.14
C PRO A 113 10.63 4.85 -18.04
N SER A 114 11.54 3.89 -17.90
CA SER A 114 11.42 2.59 -18.56
C SER A 114 10.24 1.82 -17.97
N LEU A 115 9.66 0.89 -18.75
CA LEU A 115 8.52 0.08 -18.30
C LEU A 115 8.85 -0.71 -17.03
N ALA A 116 10.09 -1.21 -16.91
CA ALA A 116 10.57 -1.89 -15.70
C ALA A 116 10.55 -0.97 -14.47
N LYS A 117 10.87 0.33 -14.63
CA LYS A 117 10.82 1.32 -13.54
C LYS A 117 9.38 1.58 -13.10
N VAL A 118 8.46 1.74 -14.05
CA VAL A 118 7.03 1.95 -13.73
C VAL A 118 6.45 0.74 -12.99
N MET A 119 6.78 -0.48 -13.42
CA MET A 119 6.35 -1.70 -12.73
C MET A 119 6.95 -1.82 -11.32
N SER A 120 8.14 -1.25 -11.07
CA SER A 120 8.72 -1.22 -9.73
C SER A 120 7.99 -0.27 -8.76
N TRP A 121 7.21 0.68 -9.27
CA TRP A 121 6.34 1.53 -8.44
C TRP A 121 5.03 0.84 -8.06
N LEU A 122 4.71 -0.28 -8.71
CA LEU A 122 3.53 -1.06 -8.42
C LEU A 122 3.77 -1.94 -7.20
N ASP A 123 2.98 -1.76 -6.16
CA ASP A 123 3.00 -2.64 -4.99
C ASP A 123 2.22 -3.94 -5.29
N VAL A 124 2.93 -4.92 -5.85
CA VAL A 124 2.36 -6.23 -6.22
C VAL A 124 1.93 -7.02 -4.98
N GLU A 125 2.57 -6.82 -3.83
CA GLU A 125 2.21 -7.50 -2.58
C GLU A 125 0.80 -7.07 -2.17
N THR A 126 0.52 -5.77 -2.13
CA THR A 126 -0.81 -5.26 -1.81
C THR A 126 -1.85 -5.63 -2.87
N LEU A 127 -1.53 -5.53 -4.16
CA LEU A 127 -2.48 -5.89 -5.22
C LEU A 127 -2.84 -7.37 -5.22
N SER A 128 -1.86 -8.25 -5.04
CA SER A 128 -2.09 -9.69 -4.96
C SER A 128 -2.91 -10.07 -3.72
N LEU A 129 -2.69 -9.39 -2.59
CA LEU A 129 -3.48 -9.53 -1.37
C LEU A 129 -4.95 -9.13 -1.62
N LEU A 130 -5.19 -7.92 -2.14
CA LEU A 130 -6.55 -7.44 -2.45
C LEU A 130 -7.26 -8.35 -3.47
N PHE A 131 -6.55 -8.79 -4.51
CA PHE A 131 -7.08 -9.72 -5.50
C PHE A 131 -7.46 -11.07 -4.86
N GLY A 132 -6.58 -11.66 -4.07
CA GLY A 132 -6.84 -12.93 -3.38
C GLY A 132 -8.02 -12.85 -2.43
N MET A 133 -8.16 -11.74 -1.70
CA MET A 133 -9.31 -11.52 -0.83
C MET A 133 -10.62 -11.42 -1.61
N MET A 134 -10.66 -10.71 -2.74
CA MET A 134 -11.86 -10.66 -3.57
C MET A 134 -12.25 -12.03 -4.15
N VAL A 135 -11.27 -12.83 -4.58
CA VAL A 135 -11.52 -14.17 -5.16
C VAL A 135 -12.05 -15.15 -4.11
N LEU A 136 -11.46 -15.18 -2.90
CA LEU A 136 -11.90 -16.07 -1.83
C LEU A 136 -13.38 -15.83 -1.49
N VAL A 137 -13.80 -14.57 -1.54
CA VAL A 137 -15.17 -14.14 -1.24
C VAL A 137 -16.15 -14.54 -2.32
N ALA A 138 -15.78 -14.34 -3.58
CA ALA A 138 -16.61 -14.76 -4.70
C ALA A 138 -16.97 -16.25 -4.58
N ILE A 139 -15.98 -17.08 -4.24
CA ILE A 139 -16.17 -18.53 -4.06
C ILE A 139 -17.04 -18.83 -2.83
N LEU A 140 -16.84 -18.15 -1.69
CA LEU A 140 -17.69 -18.34 -0.49
C LEU A 140 -19.15 -17.94 -0.72
N CYS A 141 -19.38 -16.89 -1.51
CA CYS A 141 -20.72 -16.47 -1.90
C CYS A 141 -21.38 -17.47 -2.86
N GLU A 142 -20.66 -17.95 -3.88
CA GLU A 142 -21.18 -18.93 -4.84
C GLU A 142 -21.47 -20.30 -4.21
N THR A 143 -20.62 -20.74 -3.26
CA THR A 143 -20.81 -22.01 -2.55
C THR A 143 -21.99 -21.99 -1.57
N GLY A 144 -22.60 -20.84 -1.30
CA GLY A 144 -23.74 -20.73 -0.39
C GLY A 144 -23.36 -21.01 1.07
N PHE A 145 -22.09 -20.81 1.44
CA PHE A 145 -21.60 -21.02 2.80
C PHE A 145 -22.43 -20.25 3.84
N PHE A 146 -22.85 -19.03 3.49
CA PHE A 146 -23.68 -18.18 4.33
C PHE A 146 -25.11 -18.70 4.52
N ASP A 147 -25.72 -19.25 3.47
CA ASP A 147 -27.06 -19.84 3.55
C ASP A 147 -27.03 -21.09 4.45
N TYR A 148 -25.98 -21.92 4.34
CA TYR A 148 -25.76 -23.06 5.24
C TYR A 148 -25.53 -22.62 6.70
N ALA A 149 -24.67 -21.62 6.92
CA ALA A 149 -24.40 -21.09 8.25
C ALA A 149 -25.66 -20.51 8.92
N ALA A 150 -26.52 -19.83 8.16
CA ALA A 150 -27.79 -19.30 8.64
C ALA A 150 -28.75 -20.42 9.09
N VAL A 151 -28.88 -21.50 8.31
CA VAL A 151 -29.72 -22.66 8.66
C VAL A 151 -29.18 -23.37 9.90
N VAL A 152 -27.86 -23.52 10.02
CA VAL A 152 -27.23 -24.10 11.21
C VAL A 152 -27.46 -23.23 12.44
N ALA A 153 -27.27 -21.92 12.33
CA ALA A 153 -27.55 -20.97 13.42
C ALA A 153 -29.02 -21.05 13.85
N PHE A 154 -29.95 -21.18 12.90
CA PHE A 154 -31.38 -21.34 13.19
C PHE A 154 -31.70 -22.63 13.94
N ARG A 155 -31.10 -23.77 13.54
CA ARG A 155 -31.26 -25.04 14.25
C ARG A 155 -30.69 -24.99 15.66
N VAL A 156 -29.54 -24.35 15.85
CA VAL A 156 -28.89 -24.20 17.17
C VAL A 156 -29.70 -23.28 18.09
N ALA A 157 -30.30 -22.21 17.53
CA ALA A 157 -31.07 -21.24 18.29
C ALA A 157 -32.43 -21.76 18.80
N ARG A 158 -32.93 -22.88 18.25
CA ARG A 158 -34.24 -23.49 18.63
C ARG A 158 -35.39 -22.48 18.71
N GLY A 159 -35.42 -21.49 17.80
CA GLY A 159 -36.45 -20.46 17.74
C GLY A 159 -36.30 -19.29 18.73
N ARG A 160 -35.21 -19.21 19.50
CA ARG A 160 -34.94 -18.08 20.41
C ARG A 160 -34.06 -17.03 19.72
N VAL A 161 -34.52 -15.78 19.69
CA VAL A 161 -33.85 -14.67 18.97
C VAL A 161 -32.45 -14.38 19.51
N TRP A 162 -32.26 -14.37 20.83
CA TRP A 162 -30.96 -14.06 21.45
C TRP A 162 -29.82 -15.01 21.01
N PRO A 163 -29.93 -16.35 21.18
CA PRO A 163 -28.87 -17.26 20.72
C PRO A 163 -28.73 -17.32 19.19
N LEU A 164 -29.78 -17.01 18.43
CA LEU A 164 -29.71 -16.88 16.97
C LEU A 164 -28.72 -15.78 16.57
N VAL A 165 -28.91 -14.58 17.11
CA VAL A 165 -28.09 -13.41 16.81
C VAL A 165 -26.63 -13.66 17.23
N THR A 166 -26.40 -14.24 18.40
CA THR A 166 -25.03 -14.52 18.88
C THR A 166 -24.30 -15.52 18.00
N THR A 167 -24.98 -16.58 17.54
CA THR A 167 -24.35 -17.63 16.71
C THR A 167 -24.02 -17.08 15.32
N LEU A 168 -24.94 -16.31 14.72
CA LEU A 168 -24.72 -15.67 13.43
C LEU A 168 -23.56 -14.65 13.51
N CYS A 169 -23.57 -13.80 14.54
CA CYS A 169 -22.54 -12.79 14.75
C CYS A 169 -21.16 -13.40 15.01
N ALA A 170 -21.09 -14.53 15.74
CA ALA A 170 -19.84 -15.25 15.95
C ALA A 170 -19.27 -15.82 14.64
N THR A 171 -20.11 -16.42 13.79
CA THR A 171 -19.68 -16.92 12.48
C THR A 171 -19.26 -15.77 11.56
N THR A 172 -20.01 -14.66 11.51
CA THR A 172 -19.65 -13.47 10.73
C THR A 172 -18.37 -12.81 11.24
N ALA A 173 -18.14 -12.75 12.55
CA ALA A 173 -16.92 -12.19 13.14
C ALA A 173 -15.69 -13.04 12.82
N LEU A 174 -15.81 -14.36 12.87
CA LEU A 174 -14.74 -15.27 12.45
C LEU A 174 -14.40 -15.05 10.98
N VAL A 175 -15.43 -15.00 10.13
CA VAL A 175 -15.30 -14.79 8.69
C VAL A 175 -14.71 -13.40 8.39
N SER A 176 -15.14 -12.34 9.06
CA SER A 176 -14.60 -10.97 8.92
C SER A 176 -13.15 -10.81 9.40
N ALA A 177 -12.63 -11.72 10.24
CA ALA A 177 -11.23 -11.71 10.61
C ALA A 177 -10.33 -12.20 9.45
N PHE A 178 -10.87 -13.03 8.56
CA PHE A 178 -10.20 -13.50 7.34
C PHE A 178 -10.53 -12.66 6.11
N LEU A 179 -11.61 -11.87 6.17
CA LEU A 179 -12.18 -11.15 5.05
C LEU A 179 -12.09 -9.64 5.27
N ASP A 180 -11.36 -8.95 4.41
CA ASP A 180 -11.14 -7.50 4.51
C ASP A 180 -12.34 -6.68 4.00
N ASN A 181 -12.39 -5.41 4.40
CA ASN A 181 -13.49 -4.45 4.33
C ASN A 181 -14.46 -4.52 3.12
N VAL A 182 -13.96 -4.60 1.89
CA VAL A 182 -14.81 -4.70 0.68
C VAL A 182 -15.62 -6.00 0.65
N THR A 183 -15.07 -7.04 1.27
CA THR A 183 -15.76 -8.31 1.44
C THR A 183 -16.96 -8.20 2.36
N THR A 184 -16.80 -7.57 3.52
CA THR A 184 -17.85 -7.54 4.55
C THR A 184 -19.12 -6.90 3.97
N ILE A 185 -18.96 -5.88 3.12
CA ILE A 185 -20.09 -5.25 2.44
C ILE A 185 -20.70 -6.13 1.34
N LEU A 186 -19.86 -6.88 0.59
CA LEU A 186 -20.32 -7.87 -0.39
C LEU A 186 -21.08 -9.04 0.25
N LEU A 187 -20.70 -9.45 1.46
CA LEU A 187 -21.38 -10.52 2.22
C LEU A 187 -22.69 -10.08 2.86
N MET A 188 -22.74 -8.83 3.35
CA MET A 188 -23.96 -8.33 3.98
C MET A 188 -25.10 -8.13 2.97
N THR A 189 -24.76 -7.83 1.72
CA THR A 189 -25.72 -7.60 0.63
C THR A 189 -26.66 -8.80 0.42
N PRO A 190 -26.19 -10.03 0.14
CA PRO A 190 -27.05 -11.20 0.00
C PRO A 190 -27.62 -11.70 1.33
N ALA A 191 -26.93 -11.48 2.46
CA ALA A 191 -27.40 -11.92 3.77
C ALA A 191 -28.60 -11.13 4.30
N THR A 192 -28.79 -9.88 3.83
CA THR A 192 -29.91 -9.01 4.25
C THR A 192 -31.07 -9.00 3.27
N ILE A 193 -30.81 -9.23 1.97
CA ILE A 193 -31.82 -9.11 0.91
C ILE A 193 -32.71 -10.38 0.78
N LYS A 194 -32.27 -11.52 1.30
CA LYS A 194 -33.05 -12.78 1.29
C LYS A 194 -33.90 -12.96 2.54
#